data_AF-A0A359E1E8-F1
#
_entry.id   AF-A0A359E1E8-F1
#
_cell.length_a   1.000
_cell.length_b   1.000
_cell.length_c   1.000
_cell.angle_alpha   90.00
_cell.angle_beta   90.00
_cell.angle_gamma   90.00
#
_symmetry.space_group_name_H-M   'P 1'
#
loop_
_entity.id
_entity.type
_entity.pdbx_description
1 polymer ?
#
loop_
_entity_poly.entity_id
_entity_poly.type
_entity_poly.pdbx_seq_one_letter_code
_entity_poly.pdbx_strand_id
1 'polypeptide(L)' 'HPIHLHGMWMELENGNGNYNPRKHTLLVQPAQRISALVTPRDKGRWAFHCHILYHMEMGMFRVVQVSDEDGGIYE' A
#
# COMPACT_ATOMS: atom_id res chain seq x y z
N HIS A 1 -3.79 -11.67 5.70
CA HIS A 1 -2.67 -10.73 5.92
C HIS A 1 -3.17 -9.30 6.01
N PRO A 2 -2.93 -8.58 7.12
CA PRO A 2 -3.10 -7.13 7.16
C PRO A 2 -1.98 -6.50 6.33
N ILE A 3 -2.28 -6.02 5.13
CA ILE A 3 -1.31 -5.40 4.22
C ILE A 3 -1.29 -3.90 4.46
N HIS A 4 -0.13 -3.35 4.76
CA HIS A 4 0.08 -1.94 5.08
C HIS A 4 1.00 -1.28 4.06
N LEU A 5 0.65 -0.04 3.67
CA LEU A 5 1.46 0.83 2.83
C LEU A 5 1.76 2.11 3.63
N HIS A 6 3.04 2.43 3.79
CA HIS A 6 3.48 3.67 4.41
C HIS A 6 3.25 4.86 3.48
N GLY A 7 3.15 6.06 4.07
CA GLY A 7 3.13 7.35 3.34
C GLY A 7 1.84 7.68 2.58
N MET A 8 1.05 6.67 2.21
CA MET A 8 -0.12 6.86 1.35
C MET A 8 -1.34 6.10 1.87
N TRP A 9 -2.52 6.58 1.48
CA TRP A 9 -3.78 5.86 1.71
C TRP A 9 -4.03 4.86 0.58
N MET A 10 -4.66 3.73 0.91
CA MET A 10 -5.25 2.81 -0.05
C MET A 10 -6.77 2.98 -0.02
N GLU A 11 -7.37 3.17 -1.19
CA GLU A 11 -8.82 3.25 -1.39
C GLU A 11 -9.33 1.89 -1.82
N LEU A 12 -10.02 1.16 -0.94
CA LEU A 12 -10.49 -0.20 -1.20
C LEU A 12 -11.62 -0.19 -2.24
N GLU A 13 -11.41 -0.85 -3.37
CA GLU A 13 -12.43 -0.99 -4.39
C GLU A 13 -13.45 -2.06 -3.98
N ASN A 14 -14.58 -1.60 -3.44
CA ASN A 14 -15.66 -2.47 -2.95
C ASN A 14 -17.04 -2.15 -3.58
N GLY A 15 -17.05 -1.46 -4.73
CA GLY A 15 -18.27 -1.10 -5.45
C GLY A 15 -18.91 0.22 -5.04
N ASN A 16 -18.33 0.95 -4.08
CA ASN A 16 -18.87 2.25 -3.62
C ASN A 16 -18.39 3.45 -4.43
N GLY A 17 -17.54 3.25 -5.45
CA GLY A 17 -17.05 4.31 -6.33
C GLY A 17 -16.35 5.43 -5.56
N ASN A 18 -16.87 6.66 -5.68
CA ASN A 18 -16.33 7.84 -4.98
C ASN A 18 -16.39 7.74 -3.44
N TYR A 19 -17.13 6.78 -2.89
CA TYR A 19 -17.24 6.53 -1.46
C TYR A 19 -16.48 5.27 -1.02
N ASN A 20 -15.54 4.79 -1.83
CA ASN A 20 -14.62 3.72 -1.45
C ASN A 20 -13.87 4.11 -0.15
N PRO A 21 -13.77 3.22 0.85
CA PRO A 21 -13.15 3.58 2.12
C PRO A 21 -11.63 3.71 1.98
N ARG A 22 -11.09 4.79 2.55
CA ARG A 22 -9.65 5.01 2.72
C ARG A 22 -9.13 4.26 3.93
N LYS A 23 -8.08 3.46 3.74
CA LYS A 23 -7.42 2.68 4.80
C LYS A 23 -5.92 2.72 4.61
N HIS A 24 -5.18 2.80 5.72
CA HIS A 24 -3.73 2.62 5.72
C HIS A 24 -3.36 1.13 5.73
N THR A 25 -4.26 0.25 6.18
CA THR A 25 -4.07 -1.20 6.23
C THR A 25 -5.30 -1.93 5.71
N LEU A 26 -5.12 -2.86 4.77
CA LEU A 26 -6.17 -3.69 4.20
C LEU A 26 -6.06 -5.13 4.70
N LEU A 27 -7.17 -5.70 5.18
CA LEU A 27 -7.22 -7.14 5.50
C LEU A 27 -7.47 -7.93 4.21
N VAL A 28 -6.52 -8.79 3.86
CA VAL A 28 -6.65 -9.77 2.77
C VAL A 28 -6.81 -11.17 3.38
N GLN A 29 -7.95 -11.82 3.16
CA GLN A 29 -8.21 -13.17 3.64
C GLN A 29 -7.44 -14.23 2.83
N PRO A 30 -7.25 -15.45 3.35
CA PRO A 30 -6.70 -16.56 2.58
C PRO A 30 -7.46 -16.78 1.27
N ALA A 31 -6.74 -17.00 0.17
CA ALA A 31 -7.28 -17.18 -1.18
C ALA A 31 -8.16 -16.02 -1.71
N GLN A 32 -8.20 -14.89 -1.02
CA GLN A 32 -8.91 -13.69 -1.47
C GLN A 32 -8.01 -12.83 -2.36
N ARG A 33 -8.61 -12.23 -3.38
CA ARG A 33 -8.04 -11.11 -4.12
C ARG A 33 -8.85 -9.85 -3.83
N ILE A 34 -8.17 -8.74 -3.58
CA ILE A 34 -8.78 -7.42 -3.46
C ILE A 34 -8.10 -6.46 -4.43
N SER A 35 -8.77 -5.35 -4.76
CA SER A 35 -8.21 -4.25 -5.54
C SER A 35 -8.29 -2.97 -4.72
N ALA A 36 -7.30 -2.10 -4.87
CA ALA A 36 -7.25 -0.82 -4.19
C ALA A 36 -6.52 0.21 -5.04
N LEU A 37 -7.01 1.44 -4.99
CA LEU A 37 -6.37 2.58 -5.64
C LEU A 37 -5.39 3.24 -4.67
N VAL A 38 -4.27 3.72 -5.20
CA VAL A 38 -3.27 4.49 -4.45
C VAL A 38 -2.94 5.74 -5.24
N THR A 39 -3.10 6.90 -4.61
CA THR A 39 -2.68 8.18 -5.20
C THR A 39 -1.27 8.49 -4.69
N PRO A 40 -0.24 8.52 -5.56
CA PRO A 40 1.11 8.90 -5.14
C PRO A 40 1.11 10.36 -4.71
N ARG A 41 1.43 10.64 -3.44
CA ARG A 41 1.49 12.00 -2.89
C ARG A 41 2.90 12.48 -2.64
N ASP A 42 3.69 11.69 -1.92
CA ASP A 42 5.01 12.09 -1.47
C ASP A 42 6.08 11.22 -2.14
N LYS A 43 7.09 11.87 -2.74
CA LYS A 43 8.25 11.17 -3.34
C LYS A 43 9.04 10.44 -2.25
N GLY A 44 9.68 9.34 -2.64
CA GLY A 44 10.53 8.56 -1.75
C GLY A 44 10.26 7.07 -1.82
N ARG A 45 10.74 6.36 -0.81
CA ARG A 45 10.68 4.90 -0.70
C ARG A 45 9.80 4.51 0.48
N TRP A 46 8.68 3.87 0.18
CA TRP A 46 7.64 3.54 1.13
C TRP A 46 7.60 2.04 1.40
N ALA A 47 7.58 1.67 2.67
CA ALA A 47 7.44 0.28 3.06
C ALA A 47 6.03 -0.23 2.72
N PHE A 48 5.98 -1.42 2.10
CA PHE A 48 4.76 -2.13 1.77
C PHE A 48 4.88 -3.57 2.27
N HIS A 49 4.11 -3.94 3.30
CA HIS A 49 4.36 -5.19 4.00
C HIS A 49 3.14 -5.72 4.75
N CYS A 50 3.24 -6.96 5.21
CA CYS A 50 2.29 -7.47 6.18
C CYS A 50 2.52 -6.82 7.55
N HIS A 51 1.47 -6.30 8.18
CA HIS A 51 1.50 -5.68 9.51
C HIS A 51 1.45 -6.70 10.66
N ILE A 52 1.73 -7.97 10.38
CA ILE A 52 2.15 -8.94 11.39
C ILE A 52 3.68 -8.93 11.33
N LEU A 53 4.33 -8.38 12.35
CA LEU A 53 5.78 -8.11 12.34
C LEU A 53 6.59 -9.36 12.02
N TYR A 54 6.21 -10.52 12.57
CA TYR A 54 6.86 -11.78 12.23
C TYR A 54 6.81 -12.09 10.71
N HIS A 55 5.69 -11.86 10.03
CA HIS A 55 5.60 -12.06 8.58
C HIS A 55 6.44 -11.04 7.81
N MET A 56 6.48 -9.79 8.29
CA MET A 56 7.35 -8.75 7.72
C MET A 56 8.83 -9.16 7.80
N GLU A 57 9.28 -9.55 9.00
CA GLU A 57 10.67 -9.97 9.27
C GLU A 57 11.06 -11.21 8.47
N MET A 58 10.13 -12.13 8.25
CA MET A 58 10.34 -13.34 7.44
C MET A 58 10.22 -13.09 5.92
N GLY A 59 10.21 -11.83 5.48
CA GLY A 59 10.36 -11.45 4.07
C GLY A 59 9.07 -11.04 3.35
N MET A 60 7.92 -10.96 4.04
CA MET A 60 6.69 -10.41 3.47
C MET A 60 6.71 -8.88 3.46
N PHE A 61 7.72 -8.33 2.78
CA PHE A 61 8.07 -6.91 2.70
C PHE A 61 8.49 -6.53 1.29
N ARG A 62 8.09 -5.34 0.85
CA ARG A 62 8.50 -4.70 -0.40
C ARG A 62 8.65 -3.19 -0.19
N VAL A 63 9.31 -2.54 -1.13
CA VAL A 63 9.40 -1.08 -1.23
C VAL A 63 8.58 -0.62 -2.43
N VAL A 64 7.72 0.37 -2.24
CA VAL A 64 7.07 1.14 -3.29
C VAL A 64 7.83 2.46 -3.43
N GLN A 65 8.32 2.75 -4.62
CA GLN A 65 8.99 4.02 -4.90
C GLN A 65 8.04 4.96 -5.63
N VAL A 66 7.97 6.20 -5.13
CA VAL A 66 7.32 7.32 -5.80
C VAL A 66 8.42 8.28 -6.25
N SER A 67 8.51 8.52 -7.55
CA SER A 67 9.54 9.36 -8.17
C SER A 67 8.94 10.29 -9.22
N ASP A 68 9.73 11.27 -9.65
CA ASP A 68 9.51 11.97 -10.92
C ASP A 68 9.68 11.02 -12.12
N GLU A 69 9.34 11.54 -13.30
CA GLU A 69 9.48 10.83 -14.58
C GLU A 69 10.94 10.44 -14.89
N ASP A 70 11.91 11.23 -14.42
CA ASP A 70 13.34 10.95 -14.55
C ASP A 70 13.89 10.00 -13.47
N GLY A 71 13.03 9.58 -12.52
CA GLY A 71 13.39 8.71 -11.41
C GLY A 71 13.87 9.44 -10.15
N GLY A 72 13.88 10.77 -10.12
CA GLY A 72 14.21 11.56 -8.93
C GLY A 72 13.27 11.29 -7.76
N ILE A 73 13.82 11.03 -6.57
CA ILE A 73 13.04 10.77 -5.34
C ILE A 73 13.33 11.77 -4.21
N TYR A 74 14.18 12.76 -4.46
CA TYR A 74 14.53 13.86 -3.58
C TYR A 74 14.37 15.18 -4.35
N GLU A 75 14.24 16.30 -3.64
CA GLU A 75 14.37 17.63 -4.26
C GLU A 75 15.79 17.88 -4.78
#